data_AF-A0A255E7L6-F1
#
_entry.id   AF-A0A255E7L6-F1
#
_cell.length_a   1.000
_cell.length_b   1.000
_cell.length_c   1.000
_cell.angle_alpha   90.00
_cell.angle_beta   90.00
_cell.angle_gamma   90.00
#
_symmetry.space_group_name_H-M   'P 1'
#
loop_
_entity.id
_entity.type
_entity.pdbx_description
1 polymer ?
#
loop_
_entity_poly.entity_id
_entity_poly.type
_entity_poly.pdbx_seq_one_letter_code
_entity_poly.pdbx_strand_id
1 'polypeptide(L)'
;MVDAAYASPDPHPAELADDAVELVRRWLVESEGSQATGRAAMAADLLAGVLAHPSGLPFTMGFVDRVVRPEDPVTAAAQFAELARMDLDFLPAPLAKLVRLGGAVAPRAPHQVVPIARRVLRELVGHLVLDSRPHALKRSLAHLRRDGVRVNLNLVLAPVGEAHASAGRSR
;
A
#
# COMPACT_ATOMS: atom_id res chain seq x y z
N MET A 1 11.14 -44.28 7.87
CA MET A 1 10.11 -43.84 8.83
C MET A 1 9.60 -42.47 8.40
N VAL A 2 8.79 -42.45 7.35
CA VAL A 2 8.07 -41.26 6.87
C VAL A 2 6.66 -41.77 6.57
N ASP A 3 5.69 -41.39 7.39
CA ASP A 3 4.31 -41.17 6.96
C ASP A 3 3.49 -40.63 8.13
N ALA A 4 3.39 -39.30 8.19
CA ALA A 4 2.24 -38.64 8.79
C ALA A 4 1.70 -37.71 7.71
N ALA A 5 1.07 -38.30 6.69
CA ALA A 5 0.22 -37.57 5.77
C ALA A 5 -0.77 -36.78 6.61
N TYR A 6 -0.68 -35.46 6.55
CA TYR A 6 -1.66 -34.56 7.14
C TYR A 6 -2.98 -34.78 6.41
N ALA A 7 -3.82 -35.66 6.95
CA ALA A 7 -5.20 -35.79 6.51
C ALA A 7 -5.92 -34.52 6.98
N SER A 8 -6.23 -33.62 6.05
CA SER A 8 -7.16 -32.55 6.36
C SER A 8 -8.47 -33.23 6.77
N PRO A 9 -9.05 -32.94 7.95
CA PRO A 9 -10.44 -33.32 8.16
C PRO A 9 -11.21 -32.61 7.04
N ASP A 10 -11.90 -33.37 6.20
CA ASP A 10 -12.79 -32.84 5.17
C ASP A 10 -14.22 -32.86 5.73
N PRO A 11 -14.62 -31.91 6.59
CA PRO A 11 -16.03 -31.62 6.74
C PRO A 11 -16.52 -31.09 5.39
N HIS A 12 -17.67 -31.57 4.93
CA HIS A 12 -18.23 -31.09 3.67
C HIS A 12 -18.48 -29.58 3.85
N PRO A 13 -18.12 -28.68 2.89
CA PRO A 13 -18.25 -27.22 3.08
C PRO A 13 -19.65 -26.75 3.51
N ALA A 14 -20.68 -27.52 3.16
CA ALA A 14 -22.05 -27.31 3.58
C ALA A 14 -22.27 -27.48 5.10
N GLU A 15 -21.52 -28.37 5.75
CA GLU A 15 -21.60 -28.66 7.18
C GLU A 15 -20.90 -27.60 8.03
N LEU A 16 -19.96 -26.84 7.46
CA LEU A 16 -19.28 -25.72 8.14
C LEU A 16 -19.88 -24.36 7.84
N ALA A 17 -20.86 -24.26 6.94
CA ALA A 17 -21.37 -22.99 6.46
C ALA A 17 -21.93 -22.13 7.61
N ASP A 18 -22.75 -22.72 8.47
CA ASP A 18 -23.37 -22.02 9.60
C ASP A 18 -22.33 -21.63 10.67
N ASP A 19 -21.40 -22.53 10.99
CA ASP A 19 -20.31 -22.28 11.94
C ASP A 19 -19.35 -21.18 11.45
N ALA A 20 -19.06 -21.16 10.15
CA ALA A 20 -18.23 -20.12 9.54
C ALA A 20 -18.93 -18.76 9.55
N VAL A 21 -20.24 -18.73 9.27
CA VAL A 21 -21.04 -17.50 9.35
C VAL A 21 -21.08 -16.98 10.78
N GLU A 22 -21.28 -17.85 11.77
CA GLU A 22 -21.32 -17.46 13.17
C GLU A 22 -19.95 -16.96 13.67
N LEU A 23 -18.88 -17.61 13.23
CA LEU A 23 -17.51 -17.17 13.50
C LEU A 23 -17.25 -15.76 12.94
N VAL A 24 -17.65 -15.50 11.69
CA VAL A 24 -17.51 -14.18 11.06
C VAL A 24 -18.34 -13.13 11.78
N ARG A 25 -19.59 -13.44 12.17
CA ARG A 25 -20.41 -12.51 12.98
C ARG A 25 -19.73 -12.14 14.28
N ARG A 26 -19.18 -13.12 15.00
CA ARG A 26 -18.41 -12.86 16.22
C ARG A 26 -17.21 -11.96 15.96
N TRP A 27 -16.44 -12.23 14.91
CA TRP A 27 -15.30 -11.38 14.55
C TRP A 27 -15.71 -9.96 14.20
N LEU A 28 -16.83 -9.76 13.51
CA LEU A 28 -17.35 -8.43 13.21
C LEU A 28 -17.68 -7.66 14.49
N VAL A 29 -18.40 -8.29 15.42
CA VAL A 29 -18.73 -7.69 16.74
C VAL A 29 -17.46 -7.39 17.55
N GLU A 30 -16.50 -8.32 17.60
CA GLU A 30 -15.23 -8.12 18.31
C GLU A 30 -14.38 -7.01 17.67
N SER A 31 -14.47 -6.84 16.36
CA SER A 31 -13.69 -5.84 15.61
C SER A 31 -14.29 -4.44 15.67
N GLU A 32 -15.58 -4.28 15.97
CA GLU A 32 -16.23 -2.97 16.08
C GLU A 32 -15.54 -2.04 17.08
N GLY A 33 -14.97 -2.58 18.16
CA GLY A 33 -14.19 -1.83 19.16
C GLY A 33 -12.76 -1.46 18.75
N SER A 34 -12.25 -2.00 17.64
CA SER A 34 -10.85 -1.88 17.20
C SER A 34 -10.70 -0.97 15.98
N GLN A 35 -11.32 0.22 16.02
CA GLN A 35 -11.21 1.18 14.94
C GLN A 35 -9.78 1.71 14.82
N ALA A 36 -9.27 1.75 13.59
CA ALA A 36 -8.04 2.46 13.30
C ALA A 36 -8.17 3.94 13.72
N THR A 37 -7.11 4.52 14.24
CA THR A 37 -7.10 5.94 14.67
C THR A 37 -6.00 6.72 13.96
N GLY A 38 -6.16 8.04 13.89
CA GLY A 38 -5.19 8.95 13.28
C GLY A 38 -4.91 8.63 11.81
N ARG A 39 -3.64 8.40 11.46
CA ARG A 39 -3.23 8.18 10.05
C ARG A 39 -3.74 6.86 9.46
N ALA A 40 -3.91 5.83 10.28
CA ALA A 40 -4.40 4.54 9.81
C ALA A 40 -5.88 4.64 9.41
N ALA A 41 -6.68 5.37 10.19
CA ALA A 41 -8.06 5.70 9.84
C ALA A 41 -8.13 6.46 8.51
N MET A 42 -7.33 7.52 8.38
CA MET A 42 -7.27 8.32 7.15
C MET A 42 -6.92 7.48 5.91
N ALA A 43 -5.97 6.55 6.03
CA ALA A 43 -5.60 5.68 4.92
C ALA A 43 -6.69 4.66 4.57
N ALA A 44 -7.39 4.12 5.57
CA ALA A 44 -8.54 3.24 5.37
C ALA A 44 -9.67 3.97 4.64
N ASP A 45 -10.00 5.21 5.06
CA ASP A 45 -11.02 6.04 4.42
C ASP A 45 -10.65 6.39 2.97
N LEU A 46 -9.38 6.71 2.72
CA LEU A 46 -8.87 6.98 1.37
C LEU A 46 -9.00 5.75 0.47
N LEU A 47 -8.62 4.57 0.97
CA LEU A 47 -8.75 3.33 0.23
C LEU A 47 -10.23 3.02 -0.06
N ALA A 48 -11.10 3.18 0.92
CA ALA A 48 -12.54 2.99 0.75
C ALA A 48 -13.10 3.94 -0.32
N GLY A 49 -12.73 5.22 -0.29
CA GLY A 49 -13.13 6.20 -1.30
C GLY A 49 -12.63 5.83 -2.71
N VAL A 50 -11.36 5.44 -2.82
CA VAL A 50 -10.76 4.99 -4.09
C VAL A 50 -11.50 3.79 -4.69
N LEU A 51 -11.88 2.81 -3.86
CA LEU A 51 -12.58 1.61 -4.30
C LEU A 51 -14.04 1.87 -4.67
N ALA A 52 -14.70 2.81 -3.98
CA ALA A 52 -16.10 3.14 -4.21
C ALA A 52 -16.32 3.99 -5.47
N HIS A 53 -15.28 4.65 -5.99
CA HIS A 53 -15.42 5.66 -7.02
C HIS A 53 -14.86 5.22 -8.39
N PRO A 54 -15.56 5.47 -9.51
CA PRO A 54 -15.11 5.03 -10.85
C PRO A 54 -13.75 5.61 -11.25
N SER A 55 -13.45 6.85 -10.84
CA SER A 55 -12.17 7.51 -11.10
C SER A 55 -11.06 7.12 -10.11
N GLY A 56 -11.38 6.48 -8.99
CA GLY A 56 -10.43 6.25 -7.89
C GLY A 56 -9.32 5.27 -8.28
N LEU A 57 -9.68 4.10 -8.81
CA LEU A 57 -8.70 3.10 -9.23
C LEU A 57 -7.83 3.58 -10.41
N PRO A 58 -8.38 4.17 -11.50
CA PRO A 58 -7.58 4.77 -12.57
C PRO A 58 -6.61 5.86 -12.08
N PHE A 59 -7.06 6.73 -11.17
CA PHE A 59 -6.18 7.73 -10.57
C PHE A 59 -5.03 7.07 -9.81
N THR A 60 -5.33 6.07 -8.98
CA THR A 60 -4.33 5.41 -8.12
C THR A 60 -3.28 4.68 -8.95
N MET A 61 -3.70 3.91 -9.95
CA MET A 61 -2.78 3.25 -10.88
C MET A 61 -1.94 4.28 -11.64
N GLY A 62 -2.57 5.34 -12.18
CA GLY A 62 -1.87 6.41 -12.88
C GLY A 62 -0.85 7.12 -12.00
N PHE A 63 -1.19 7.39 -10.74
CA PHE A 63 -0.27 8.04 -9.79
C PHE A 63 0.94 7.17 -9.49
N VAL A 64 0.75 5.88 -9.19
CA VAL A 64 1.85 4.96 -8.90
C VAL A 64 2.75 4.80 -10.12
N ASP A 65 2.18 4.51 -11.29
CA ASP A 65 2.94 4.20 -12.48
C ASP A 65 3.63 5.43 -13.09
N ARG A 66 3.00 6.60 -13.02
CA ARG A 66 3.44 7.79 -13.75
C ARG A 66 4.05 8.89 -12.89
N VAL A 67 3.91 8.84 -11.56
CA VAL A 67 4.46 9.86 -10.64
C VAL A 67 5.45 9.26 -9.66
N VAL A 68 5.13 8.09 -9.10
CA VAL A 68 5.97 7.45 -8.08
C VAL A 68 7.13 6.69 -8.72
N ARG A 69 6.85 5.90 -9.76
CA ARG A 69 7.82 5.03 -10.42
C ARG A 69 8.91 5.74 -11.23
N PRO A 70 8.65 6.82 -11.99
CA PRO A 70 9.67 7.41 -12.86
C PRO A 70 10.84 8.00 -12.08
N GLU A 71 12.07 7.86 -12.57
CA GLU A 71 13.24 8.52 -11.96
C GLU A 71 13.26 10.03 -12.25
N ASP A 72 12.78 10.44 -13.44
CA ASP A 72 12.77 11.85 -13.85
C ASP A 72 11.62 12.64 -13.16
N PRO A 73 11.95 13.63 -12.31
CA PRO A 73 10.94 14.44 -11.63
C PRO A 73 10.18 15.38 -12.59
N VAL A 74 10.74 15.74 -13.74
CA VAL A 74 10.08 16.65 -14.68
C VAL A 74 8.91 15.93 -15.36
N THR A 75 9.16 14.74 -15.90
CA THR A 75 8.10 13.89 -16.47
C THR A 75 7.04 13.54 -15.43
N ALA A 76 7.46 13.16 -14.21
CA ALA A 76 6.53 12.85 -13.12
C ALA A 76 5.65 14.05 -12.74
N ALA A 77 6.19 15.27 -12.75
CA ALA A 77 5.43 16.48 -12.45
C ALA A 77 4.39 16.82 -13.54
N ALA A 78 4.74 16.64 -14.82
CA ALA A 78 3.80 16.81 -15.92
C ALA A 78 2.64 15.81 -15.82
N GLN A 79 2.94 14.53 -15.56
CA GLN A 79 1.93 13.49 -15.37
C GLN A 79 1.06 13.76 -14.12
N PHE A 80 1.67 14.25 -13.04
CA PHE A 80 0.91 14.64 -11.84
C PHE A 80 -0.06 15.80 -12.12
N ALA A 81 0.32 16.76 -12.96
CA ALA A 81 -0.56 17.85 -13.38
C ALA A 81 -1.75 17.39 -14.24
N GLU A 82 -1.59 16.32 -15.03
CA GLU A 82 -2.69 15.68 -15.76
C GLU A 82 -3.63 14.95 -14.79
N LEU A 83 -3.08 14.15 -13.87
CA LEU A 83 -3.88 13.41 -12.87
C LEU A 83 -4.68 14.35 -11.96
N ALA A 84 -4.11 15.51 -11.59
CA ALA A 84 -4.78 16.51 -10.75
C ALA A 84 -5.99 17.17 -11.42
N ARG A 85 -6.19 16.99 -12.73
CA ARG A 85 -7.36 17.46 -13.47
C ARG A 85 -8.49 16.44 -13.54
N MET A 86 -8.24 15.19 -13.15
CA MET A 86 -9.28 14.18 -13.06
C MET A 86 -10.34 14.55 -12.02
N ASP A 87 -11.41 13.77 -12.00
CA ASP A 87 -12.35 13.76 -10.90
C ASP A 87 -11.66 13.20 -9.64
N LEU A 88 -11.77 13.93 -8.53
CA LEU A 88 -11.10 13.66 -7.25
C LEU A 88 -12.10 13.60 -6.09
N ASP A 89 -13.40 13.47 -6.38
CA ASP A 89 -14.46 13.51 -5.36
C ASP A 89 -14.40 12.32 -4.39
N PHE A 90 -13.62 11.30 -4.72
CA PHE A 90 -13.26 10.19 -3.82
C PHE A 90 -12.23 10.56 -2.74
N LEU A 91 -11.53 11.67 -2.90
CA LEU A 91 -10.60 12.17 -1.89
C LEU A 91 -11.34 13.11 -0.93
N PRO A 92 -10.98 13.12 0.37
CA PRO A 92 -11.41 14.17 1.28
C PRO A 92 -11.12 15.55 0.67
N ALA A 93 -12.10 16.46 0.73
CA ALA A 93 -12.02 17.76 0.05
C ALA A 93 -10.71 18.55 0.33
N PRO A 94 -10.13 18.55 1.55
CA PRO A 94 -8.84 19.18 1.79
C PRO A 94 -7.70 18.54 0.98
N LEU A 95 -7.68 17.21 0.88
CA LEU A 95 -6.66 16.48 0.12
C LEU A 95 -6.85 16.67 -1.38
N ALA A 96 -8.09 16.63 -1.87
CA ALA A 96 -8.39 16.94 -3.27
C ALA A 96 -7.85 18.33 -3.67
N LYS A 97 -8.05 19.35 -2.81
CA LYS A 97 -7.50 20.70 -3.02
C LYS A 97 -5.98 20.71 -3.05
N LEU A 98 -5.31 19.98 -2.15
CA LEU A 98 -3.86 19.86 -2.14
C LEU A 98 -3.32 19.19 -3.40
N VAL A 99 -3.99 18.15 -3.90
CA VAL A 99 -3.64 17.49 -5.17
C VAL A 99 -3.80 18.46 -6.34
N ARG A 100 -4.91 19.20 -6.40
CA ARG A 100 -5.13 20.22 -7.44
C ARG A 100 -4.07 21.33 -7.42
N LEU A 101 -3.76 21.86 -6.25
CA LEU A 101 -2.72 22.88 -6.08
C LEU A 101 -1.34 22.32 -6.45
N GLY A 102 -1.02 21.13 -5.94
CA GLY A 102 0.21 20.43 -6.25
C GLY A 102 0.39 20.21 -7.74
N GLY A 103 -0.65 19.74 -8.44
CA GLY A 103 -0.62 19.55 -9.88
C GLY A 103 -0.46 20.85 -10.67
N ALA A 104 -1.04 21.96 -10.22
CA ALA A 104 -0.85 23.26 -10.87
C ALA A 104 0.58 23.82 -10.70
N VAL A 105 1.22 23.53 -9.56
CA VAL A 105 2.58 23.98 -9.24
C VAL A 105 3.65 23.01 -9.77
N ALA A 106 3.32 21.73 -9.94
CA ALA A 106 4.29 20.67 -10.26
C ALA A 106 5.16 20.98 -11.49
N PRO A 107 4.63 21.45 -12.64
CA PRO A 107 5.45 21.73 -13.81
C PRO A 107 6.48 22.85 -13.59
N ARG A 108 6.23 23.75 -12.62
CA ARG A 108 7.14 24.87 -12.29
C ARG A 108 8.16 24.51 -11.21
N ALA A 109 7.82 23.57 -10.33
CA ALA A 109 8.67 23.16 -9.20
C ALA A 109 8.75 21.61 -9.09
N PRO A 110 9.20 20.91 -10.16
CA PRO A 110 9.17 19.44 -10.21
C PRO A 110 10.03 18.80 -9.12
N HIS A 111 11.18 19.39 -8.83
CA HIS A 111 12.13 18.90 -7.83
C HIS A 111 11.65 19.03 -6.38
N GLN A 112 10.60 19.81 -6.11
CA GLN A 112 10.01 19.97 -4.79
C GLN A 112 8.71 19.17 -4.68
N VAL A 113 7.83 19.29 -5.66
CA VAL A 113 6.50 18.68 -5.62
C VAL A 113 6.57 17.16 -5.67
N VAL A 114 7.38 16.59 -6.57
CA VAL A 114 7.44 15.13 -6.76
C VAL A 114 7.98 14.40 -5.52
N PRO A 115 9.10 14.83 -4.90
CA PRO A 115 9.56 14.19 -3.65
C PRO A 115 8.55 14.28 -2.50
N ILE A 116 7.84 15.41 -2.37
CA ILE A 116 6.79 15.59 -1.36
C ILE A 116 5.64 14.61 -1.63
N ALA A 117 5.14 14.53 -2.87
CA ALA A 117 4.07 13.61 -3.23
C ALA A 117 4.44 12.15 -2.93
N ARG A 118 5.66 11.73 -3.28
CA ARG A 118 6.20 10.40 -2.95
C ARG A 118 6.32 10.17 -1.45
N ARG A 119 6.71 11.20 -0.69
CA ARG A 119 6.82 11.13 0.77
C ARG A 119 5.44 10.92 1.41
N VAL A 120 4.44 11.71 1.00
CA VAL A 120 3.07 11.59 1.52
C VAL A 120 2.53 10.19 1.25
N LEU A 121 2.70 9.64 0.04
CA LEU A 121 2.30 8.27 -0.25
C LEU A 121 2.99 7.28 0.69
N ARG A 122 4.32 7.40 0.88
CA ARG A 122 5.07 6.55 1.82
C ARG A 122 4.59 6.66 3.26
N GLU A 123 4.20 7.84 3.72
CA GLU A 123 3.66 8.02 5.07
C GLU A 123 2.26 7.41 5.20
N LEU A 124 1.45 7.49 4.14
CA LEU A 124 0.14 6.85 4.08
C LEU A 124 0.24 5.32 4.04
N VAL A 125 1.21 4.72 3.35
CA VAL A 125 1.35 3.24 3.32
C VAL A 125 2.31 2.70 4.39
N GLY A 126 3.13 3.55 4.99
CA GLY A 126 4.21 3.14 5.89
C GLY A 126 3.74 2.55 7.22
N HIS A 127 2.46 2.71 7.57
CA HIS A 127 1.88 2.02 8.72
C HIS A 127 1.41 0.58 8.38
N LEU A 128 1.26 0.26 7.09
CA LEU A 128 0.97 -1.09 6.57
C LEU A 128 2.26 -1.86 6.25
N VAL A 129 3.38 -1.16 6.06
CA VAL A 129 4.69 -1.76 5.77
C VAL A 129 5.56 -1.70 7.01
N LEU A 130 5.88 -2.86 7.59
CA LEU A 130 6.86 -2.95 8.67
C LEU A 130 8.23 -2.46 8.17
N ASP A 131 8.76 -1.45 8.85
CA ASP A 131 10.07 -0.88 8.54
C ASP A 131 11.16 -1.96 8.60
N SER A 132 11.81 -2.20 7.46
CA SER A 132 12.82 -3.24 7.29
C SER A 132 14.16 -2.91 7.95
N ARG A 133 14.34 -1.69 8.48
CA ARG A 133 15.57 -1.32 9.20
C ARG A 133 15.74 -2.19 10.45
N PRO A 134 16.93 -2.76 10.73
CA PRO A 134 17.13 -3.79 11.75
C PRO A 134 16.65 -3.42 13.16
N HIS A 135 16.74 -2.13 13.53
CA HIS A 135 16.34 -1.66 14.86
C HIS A 135 14.81 -1.47 14.97
N ALA A 136 14.15 -0.96 13.93
CA ALA A 136 12.71 -0.78 13.89
C ALA A 136 11.99 -2.13 13.75
N LEU A 137 12.51 -3.02 12.90
CA LEU A 137 12.01 -4.38 12.71
C LEU A 137 12.07 -5.21 14.01
N LYS A 138 13.20 -5.15 14.74
CA LYS A 138 13.34 -5.85 16.03
C LYS A 138 12.32 -5.38 17.06
N ARG A 139 12.01 -4.07 17.11
CA ARG A 139 11.04 -3.51 18.06
C ARG A 139 9.62 -3.96 17.73
N SER A 140 9.23 -3.89 16.46
CA SER A 140 7.90 -4.32 16.02
C SER A 140 7.71 -5.84 16.16
N LEU A 141 8.73 -6.64 15.83
CA LEU A 141 8.71 -8.09 16.04
C LEU A 141 8.66 -8.48 17.52
N ALA A 142 9.35 -7.75 18.40
CA ALA A 142 9.30 -7.99 19.84
C ALA A 142 7.93 -7.67 20.46
N HIS A 143 7.17 -6.72 19.87
CA HIS A 143 5.78 -6.49 20.25
C HIS A 143 4.87 -7.61 19.73
N LEU A 144 4.91 -7.92 18.43
CA LEU A 144 4.03 -8.93 17.82
C LEU A 144 4.24 -10.34 18.40
N ARG A 145 5.46 -10.69 18.80
CA ARG A 145 5.76 -11.98 19.44
C ARG A 145 5.25 -12.10 20.87
N ARG A 146 5.04 -10.98 21.59
CA ARG A 146 4.46 -11.00 22.94
C ARG A 146 2.99 -11.40 22.92
N ASP A 147 2.30 -11.14 21.83
CA ASP A 147 0.87 -11.44 21.66
C ASP A 147 0.62 -12.84 21.07
N GLY A 148 1.65 -13.70 21.01
CA GLY A 148 1.54 -15.08 20.49
C GLY A 148 1.36 -15.18 18.97
N VAL A 149 1.51 -14.07 18.23
CA VAL A 149 1.28 -14.01 16.78
C VAL A 149 2.50 -14.53 16.01
N ARG A 150 2.29 -15.51 15.13
CA ARG A 150 3.31 -15.95 14.16
C ARG A 150 3.30 -15.01 12.95
N VAL A 151 4.33 -14.18 12.83
CA VAL A 151 4.46 -13.19 11.75
C VAL A 151 5.08 -13.83 10.51
N ASN A 152 4.37 -13.79 9.38
CA ASN A 152 4.92 -14.12 8.05
C ASN A 152 5.39 -12.82 7.37
N LEU A 153 6.70 -12.69 7.18
CA LEU A 153 7.31 -11.50 6.58
C LEU A 153 7.72 -11.82 5.14
N ASN A 154 7.22 -11.02 4.19
CA ASN A 154 7.74 -11.03 2.81
C ASN A 154 8.73 -9.88 2.61
N LEU A 155 9.90 -10.17 2.05
CA LEU A 155 10.91 -9.16 1.71
C LEU A 155 10.67 -8.68 0.28
N VAL A 156 10.38 -7.38 0.13
CA VAL A 156 10.30 -6.74 -1.20
C VAL A 156 11.73 -6.45 -1.67
N LEU A 157 12.30 -7.38 -2.43
CA LEU A 157 13.54 -7.16 -3.17
C LEU A 157 13.24 -6.23 -4.35
N ALA A 158 13.94 -5.10 -4.43
CA ALA A 158 13.83 -4.16 -5.55
C ALA A 158 14.15 -4.88 -6.89
N PRO A 159 13.58 -4.45 -8.03
CA PRO A 159 13.98 -4.97 -9.33
C PRO A 159 15.47 -4.67 -9.54
N VAL A 160 16.28 -5.72 -9.67
CA VAL A 160 17.66 -5.62 -10.14
C VAL A 160 17.59 -5.17 -11.59
N GLY A 161 17.82 -3.87 -11.82
CA GLY A 161 18.14 -3.38 -13.14
C GLY A 161 19.50 -3.93 -13.50
N GLU A 162 19.52 -4.89 -14.42
CA GLU A 162 20.74 -5.39 -15.02
C GLU A 162 21.47 -4.24 -15.72
N ALA A 163 22.43 -3.64 -15.03
CA ALA A 163 23.55 -2.98 -15.67
C ALA A 163 24.41 -4.07 -16.33
N HIS A 164 23.93 -4.63 -17.45
CA HIS A 164 24.81 -5.24 -18.44
C HIS A 164 25.52 -4.12 -19.21
N ALA A 165 26.33 -3.35 -18.48
CA ALA A 165 27.39 -2.55 -19.06
C ALA A 165 28.55 -3.51 -19.36
N SER A 166 28.64 -3.90 -20.64
CA SER A 166 29.86 -4.09 -21.41
C SER A 166 31.17 -4.16 -20.62
N ALA A 167 31.73 -5.36 -20.46
CA ALA A 167 33.14 -5.57 -20.16
C ALA A 167 33.68 -6.86 -20.82
N GLY A 168 34.41 -6.68 -21.93
CA GLY A 168 35.37 -7.64 -22.50
C GLY A 168 34.79 -8.65 -23.51
N ARG A 169 35.31 -8.82 -24.73
CA ARG A 169 36.70 -8.71 -25.16
C ARG A 169 36.81 -8.33 -26.64
N SER A 170 37.78 -7.45 -26.89
CA SER A 170 38.52 -7.37 -28.15
C SER A 170 39.34 -8.64 -28.32
N ARG A 171 39.07 -9.40 -29.39
CA ARG A 171 40.03 -9.95 -30.38
C ARG A 171 39.32 -10.96 -31.27
#